data_AF-A0A853IFK7-F1
#
_entry.id   AF-A0A853IFK7-F1
#
_cell.length_a   1.000
_cell.length_b   1.000
_cell.length_c   1.000
_cell.angle_alpha   90.00
_cell.angle_beta   90.00
_cell.angle_gamma   90.00
#
_symmetry.space_group_name_H-M   'P 1'
#
loop_
_entity.id
_entity.type
_entity.pdbx_description
1 polymer ?
#
loop_
_entity_poly.entity_id
_entity_poly.type
_entity_poly.pdbx_seq_one_letter_code
_entity_poly.pdbx_strand_id
1 'polypeptide(L)'
;MIDQKKVTIYRSSDAPNLLEMVILGRVDGADMELSVANFHLQRMVKLKSLIVDPDLPYVLNPFHLSTIKHPEIIQEFNMFLKENEKKLTSIKQSMNIIETIE
;
A
#
# COMPACT_ATOMS: atom_id res chain seq x y z
N MET A 1 -13.73 3.36 14.77
CA MET A 1 -13.55 1.92 15.12
C MET A 1 -12.42 1.74 16.14
N ILE A 2 -11.25 2.31 15.88
CA ILE A 2 -10.10 2.35 16.80
C ILE A 2 -10.40 3.13 18.08
N ASP A 3 -10.97 4.34 17.97
CA ASP A 3 -11.26 5.19 19.14
C ASP A 3 -12.37 4.65 20.06
N GLN A 4 -13.15 3.68 19.58
CA GLN A 4 -14.17 2.98 20.37
C GLN A 4 -13.60 1.77 21.15
N LYS A 5 -12.27 1.55 21.13
CA LYS A 5 -11.59 0.38 21.73
C LYS A 5 -12.11 -0.99 21.27
N LYS A 6 -12.66 -1.07 20.05
CA LYS A 6 -13.17 -2.32 19.48
C LYS A 6 -12.09 -3.16 18.78
N VAL A 7 -10.86 -2.68 18.76
CA VAL A 7 -9.70 -3.35 18.13
C VAL A 7 -8.47 -3.16 19.02
N THR A 8 -7.65 -4.21 19.09
CA THR A 8 -6.33 -4.16 19.75
C THR A 8 -5.28 -3.92 18.67
N ILE A 9 -4.49 -2.85 18.81
CA ILE A 9 -3.47 -2.49 17.83
C ILE A 9 -2.12 -3.06 18.22
N TYR A 10 -1.56 -3.88 17.34
CA TYR A 10 -0.16 -4.29 17.37
C TYR A 10 0.63 -3.50 16.35
N ARG A 11 1.88 -3.17 16.69
CA ARG A 11 2.79 -2.44 15.80
C ARG A 11 4.04 -3.26 15.56
N SER A 12 4.56 -3.17 14.35
CA SER A 12 5.85 -3.72 13.95
C SER A 12 6.58 -2.65 13.15
N SER A 13 7.91 -2.72 13.14
CA SER A 13 8.78 -1.82 12.37
C SER A 13 8.88 -2.18 10.89
N ASP A 14 8.43 -3.36 10.48
CA ASP A 14 8.49 -3.82 9.09
C ASP A 14 7.26 -4.62 8.66
N ALA A 15 6.97 -4.54 7.36
CA ALA A 15 5.83 -5.16 6.70
C ALA A 15 5.86 -6.71 6.72
N PRO A 16 6.99 -7.39 6.45
CA PRO A 16 7.05 -8.85 6.55
C PRO A 16 6.58 -9.38 7.90
N ASN A 17 7.03 -8.78 9.00
CA ASN A 17 6.65 -9.22 10.34
C ASN A 17 5.13 -9.05 10.59
N LEU A 18 4.50 -7.96 10.11
CA LEU A 18 3.03 -7.81 10.21
C LEU A 18 2.31 -8.91 9.44
N LEU A 19 2.73 -9.18 8.21
CA LEU A 19 2.13 -10.24 7.39
C LEU A 19 2.27 -11.60 8.07
N GLU A 20 3.44 -11.92 8.63
CA GLU A 20 3.64 -13.17 9.37
C GLU A 20 2.78 -13.28 10.62
N MET A 21 2.55 -12.17 11.34
CA MET A 21 1.65 -12.18 12.49
C MET A 21 0.23 -12.59 12.10
N VAL A 22 -0.28 -12.13 10.94
CA VAL A 22 -1.60 -12.56 10.43
C VAL A 22 -1.54 -14.04 10.02
N ILE A 23 -0.54 -14.44 9.24
CA ILE A 23 -0.40 -15.82 8.74
C ILE A 23 -0.30 -16.83 9.88
N LEU A 24 0.34 -16.45 10.99
CA LEU A 24 0.50 -17.29 12.18
C LEU A 24 -0.68 -17.18 13.17
N GLY A 25 -1.74 -16.42 12.83
CA GLY A 25 -2.91 -16.24 13.68
C GLY A 25 -2.65 -15.47 14.97
N ARG A 26 -1.59 -14.64 15.02
CA ARG A 26 -1.27 -13.78 16.17
C ARG A 26 -2.12 -12.51 16.21
N VAL A 27 -2.63 -12.09 15.05
CA VAL A 27 -3.58 -10.99 14.87
C VAL A 27 -4.57 -11.37 13.77
N ASP A 28 -5.76 -10.77 13.78
CA ASP A 28 -6.85 -11.11 12.85
C ASP A 28 -6.67 -10.49 11.45
N GLY A 29 -5.86 -9.44 11.34
CA GLY A 29 -5.61 -8.74 10.08
C GLY A 29 -4.48 -7.73 10.19
N ALA A 30 -4.05 -7.21 9.03
CA ALA A 30 -3.07 -6.14 8.92
C ALA A 30 -3.60 -5.05 7.99
N ASP A 31 -3.43 -3.79 8.39
CA ASP A 31 -3.71 -2.63 7.57
C ASP A 31 -2.43 -2.19 6.86
N MET A 32 -2.41 -2.33 5.53
CA MET A 32 -1.26 -2.05 4.68
C MET A 32 -1.69 -1.83 3.23
N GLU A 33 -0.93 -1.05 2.48
CA GLU A 33 -1.13 -0.91 1.04
C GLU A 33 -0.94 -2.26 0.31
N LEU A 34 -1.82 -2.56 -0.64
CA LEU A 34 -1.95 -3.88 -1.26
C LEU A 34 -0.74 -4.26 -2.11
N SER A 35 -0.17 -3.32 -2.88
CA SER A 35 1.04 -3.55 -3.67
C SER A 35 2.24 -3.89 -2.77
N VAL A 36 2.37 -3.21 -1.63
CA VAL A 36 3.40 -3.50 -0.60
C VAL A 36 3.19 -4.89 0.00
N ALA A 37 1.94 -5.24 0.36
CA ALA A 37 1.59 -6.56 0.87
C ALA A 37 2.00 -7.67 -0.12
N ASN A 38 1.59 -7.53 -1.38
CA ASN A 38 1.87 -8.51 -2.43
C ASN A 38 3.36 -8.62 -2.74
N PHE A 39 4.08 -7.50 -2.78
CA PHE A 39 5.54 -7.50 -2.95
C PHE A 39 6.24 -8.35 -1.88
N HIS A 40 5.88 -8.18 -0.61
CA HIS A 40 6.47 -8.95 0.48
C HIS A 40 6.02 -10.42 0.48
N LEU A 41 4.72 -10.69 0.28
CA LEU A 41 4.20 -12.06 0.19
C LEU A 41 4.84 -12.85 -0.95
N GLN A 42 5.08 -12.22 -2.11
CA GLN A 42 5.79 -12.84 -3.21
C GLN A 42 7.24 -13.21 -2.82
N ARG A 43 7.98 -12.29 -2.19
CA ARG A 43 9.37 -12.54 -1.75
C ARG A 43 9.48 -13.59 -0.64
N MET A 44 8.44 -13.74 0.17
CA MET A 44 8.35 -14.76 1.20
C MET A 44 7.88 -16.13 0.66
N VAL A 45 7.55 -16.22 -0.63
CA VAL A 45 6.93 -17.42 -1.25
C VAL A 45 5.60 -17.79 -0.57
N LYS A 46 4.85 -16.78 -0.14
CA LYS A 46 3.54 -16.88 0.54
C LYS A 46 2.45 -16.10 -0.20
N LEU A 47 2.60 -15.91 -1.51
CA LEU A 47 1.58 -15.25 -2.32
C LEU A 47 0.23 -15.99 -2.16
N LYS A 48 -0.88 -15.25 -2.01
CA LYS A 48 -2.23 -15.78 -1.76
C LYS A 48 -2.44 -16.46 -0.39
N SER A 49 -1.47 -16.37 0.53
CA SER A 49 -1.68 -16.83 1.92
C SER A 49 -2.61 -15.92 2.73
N LEU A 50 -2.84 -14.70 2.25
CA LEU A 50 -3.76 -13.71 2.79
C LEU A 50 -4.67 -13.21 1.67
N ILE A 51 -5.85 -12.75 2.05
CA ILE A 51 -6.84 -12.13 1.17
C ILE A 51 -7.12 -10.70 1.66
N VAL A 52 -7.59 -9.83 0.75
CA VAL A 52 -8.19 -8.56 1.12
C VAL A 52 -9.59 -8.82 1.64
N ASP A 53 -9.97 -8.18 2.74
CA ASP A 53 -11.34 -8.20 3.24
C ASP A 53 -12.15 -7.11 2.52
N PRO A 54 -13.12 -7.46 1.65
CA PRO A 54 -13.88 -6.49 0.87
C PRO A 54 -14.90 -5.71 1.70
N ASP A 55 -15.25 -6.21 2.90
CA ASP A 55 -16.23 -5.56 3.77
C ASP A 55 -15.58 -4.45 4.62
N LEU A 56 -14.25 -4.39 4.66
CA LEU A 56 -13.51 -3.31 5.31
C LEU A 56 -13.32 -2.11 4.37
N PRO A 57 -13.39 -0.88 4.89
CA PRO A 57 -13.09 0.30 4.09
C PRO A 57 -11.64 0.24 3.58
N TYR A 58 -11.48 0.29 2.26
CA TYR A 58 -10.16 0.43 1.64
C TYR A 58 -10.05 1.77 0.93
N VAL A 59 -8.82 2.26 0.80
CA VAL A 59 -8.52 3.52 0.14
C VAL A 59 -7.53 3.26 -0.99
N LEU A 60 -7.98 3.47 -2.23
CA LEU A 60 -7.12 3.51 -3.41
C LEU A 60 -6.64 4.95 -3.63
N ASN A 61 -5.89 5.50 -2.67
CA ASN A 61 -5.32 6.83 -2.83
C ASN A 61 -3.91 6.73 -3.40
N PRO A 62 -3.62 7.41 -4.52
CA PRO A 62 -2.25 7.50 -5.00
C PRO A 62 -1.38 8.23 -3.97
N PHE A 63 -0.11 7.85 -3.92
CA PHE A 63 0.90 8.60 -3.19
C PHE A 63 1.16 9.94 -3.88
N HIS A 64 1.28 11.00 -3.08
CA HIS A 64 1.54 12.35 -3.57
C HIS A 64 2.86 12.88 -3.01
N LEU A 65 3.59 13.60 -3.85
CA LEU A 65 4.68 14.43 -3.38
C LEU A 65 4.09 15.63 -2.63
N SER A 66 4.61 15.92 -1.44
CA SER A 66 4.17 17.08 -0.65
C SER A 66 5.37 17.86 -0.13
N THR A 67 5.24 19.18 -0.13
CA THR A 67 6.21 20.11 0.44
C THR A 67 5.52 21.43 0.77
N ILE A 68 5.91 22.05 1.89
CA ILE A 68 5.41 23.36 2.32
C ILE A 68 6.28 24.49 1.74
N LYS A 69 7.59 24.24 1.61
CA LYS A 69 8.57 25.28 1.30
C LYS A 69 8.85 25.46 -0.19
N HIS A 70 8.47 24.49 -1.02
CA HIS A 70 8.85 24.42 -2.43
C HIS A 70 7.64 24.14 -3.35
N PRO A 71 6.62 25.01 -3.38
CA PRO A 71 5.45 24.81 -4.24
C PRO A 71 5.79 24.71 -5.73
N GLU A 72 6.89 25.33 -6.18
CA GLU A 72 7.41 25.23 -7.54
C GLU A 72 7.74 23.79 -7.94
N ILE A 73 8.32 23.00 -7.03
CA ILE A 73 8.63 21.59 -7.27
C ILE A 73 7.36 20.78 -7.50
N ILE A 74 6.27 21.10 -6.79
CA ILE A 74 4.97 20.44 -7.02
C ILE A 74 4.44 20.77 -8.41
N GLN A 75 4.59 22.01 -8.88
CA GLN A 75 4.15 22.40 -10.22
C GLN A 75 4.95 21.67 -11.31
N GLU A 76 6.27 21.65 -11.19
CA GLU A 76 7.16 20.92 -12.10
C GLU A 76 6.88 19.43 -12.10
N PHE A 77 6.71 18.82 -10.92
CA PHE A 77 6.40 17.40 -10.79
C PHE A 77 5.05 17.06 -11.41
N ASN A 78 4.02 17.88 -11.17
CA ASN A 78 2.70 17.68 -11.78
C ASN A 78 2.75 17.78 -13.31
N MET A 79 3.57 18.68 -13.86
CA MET A 79 3.79 18.79 -15.30
C MET A 79 4.49 17.54 -15.84
N PHE A 80 5.58 17.12 -15.18
CA PHE A 80 6.29 15.90 -15.51
C PHE A 80 5.35 14.68 -15.54
N LEU A 81 4.47 14.55 -14.54
CA LEU A 81 3.52 13.44 -14.46
C LEU A 81 2.58 13.39 -15.68
N LYS A 82 2.08 14.54 -16.13
CA LYS A 82 1.18 14.64 -17.29
C LYS A 82 1.91 14.35 -18.60
N GLU A 83 3.10 14.93 -18.80
CA GLU A 83 3.86 14.79 -20.04
C GLU A 83 4.42 13.38 -20.25
N ASN A 84 4.57 12.60 -19.17
CA ASN A 84 5.24 11.30 -19.19
C ASN A 84 4.31 10.12 -18.86
N GLU A 85 2.99 10.27 -19.02
CA GLU A 85 1.98 9.27 -18.65
C GLU A 85 2.34 7.84 -19.11
N LYS A 86 2.70 7.66 -20.39
CA LYS A 86 3.10 6.35 -20.94
C LYS A 86 4.28 5.74 -20.21
N LYS A 87 5.31 6.55 -19.94
CA LYS A 87 6.51 6.11 -19.21
C LYS A 87 6.16 5.70 -17.79
N LEU A 88 5.28 6.45 -17.13
CA LEU A 88 4.83 6.15 -15.78
C LEU A 88 4.03 4.85 -15.73
N THR A 89 3.12 4.63 -16.69
CA THR A 89 2.38 3.36 -16.82
C THR A 89 3.34 2.18 -16.96
N SER A 90 4.38 2.29 -17.81
CA SER A 90 5.38 1.23 -17.95
C SER A 90 6.19 0.97 -16.67
N ILE A 91 6.52 2.02 -15.90
CA ILE A 91 7.21 1.87 -14.61
C ILE A 91 6.29 1.19 -13.58
N LYS A 92 5.03 1.61 -13.49
CA LYS A 92 4.05 1.00 -12.56
C LYS A 92 3.83 -0.47 -12.87
N GLN A 93 3.70 -0.81 -14.16
CA GLN A 93 3.56 -2.19 -14.62
C GLN A 93 4.80 -3.02 -14.29
N SER A 94 6.01 -2.51 -14.52
CA SER A 94 7.25 -3.26 -14.21
C SER A 94 7.44 -3.50 -12.71
N MET A 95 6.84 -2.66 -11.87
CA MET A 95 6.85 -2.77 -10.42
C MET A 95 5.62 -3.52 -9.86
N ASN A 96 4.70 -3.97 -10.71
CA ASN A 96 3.43 -4.61 -10.33
C ASN A 96 2.59 -3.77 -9.34
N ILE A 97 2.51 -2.46 -9.55
CA ILE A 97 1.66 -1.57 -8.74
C ILE A 97 0.19 -1.85 -9.04
N ILE A 98 -0.60 -2.01 -7.97
CA ILE A 98 -2.04 -2.28 -8.05
C ILE A 98 -2.79 -0.97 -7.85
N GLU A 99 -3.49 -0.51 -8.88
CA GLU A 99 -4.23 0.76 -8.85
C GLU A 99 -5.75 0.57 -8.73
N THR A 100 -6.23 -0.66 -8.87
CA THR A 100 -7.64 -1.05 -8.75
C THR A 100 -7.74 -2.42 -8.08
N ILE A 101 -8.78 -2.61 -7.26
CA ILE A 101 -9.16 -3.94 -6.74
C ILE A 101 -10.34 -4.40 -7.61
N GLU A 102 -10.23 -5.59 -8.18
CA GLU A 102 -11.32 -6.26 -8.92
C GLU A 102 -12.30 -6.98 -7.97
#